data_AF-A0A162CPT4-F1
#
_entry.id   AF-A0A162CPT4-F1
#
_cell.length_a   1.000
_cell.length_b   1.000
_cell.length_c   1.000
_cell.angle_alpha   90.00
_cell.angle_beta   90.00
_cell.angle_gamma   90.00
#
_symmetry.space_group_name_H-M   'P 1'
#
loop_
_entity.id
_entity.type
_entity.pdbx_description
1 polymer ?
#
loop_
_entity_poly.entity_id
_entity_poly.type
_entity_poly.pdbx_seq_one_letter_code
_entity_poly.pdbx_strand_id
1 'polypeptide(L)'
;MSKGYSLKNVNELSGGDDEFVAVLVQTFLEEIPPDLDSMVQAVDSDNPQMAYQYAHKMKPNLQLFDIDLLTQIKQVEAWSKNNKAKEQIKPVLNDIVAAVNNAIEHLKEDFA
;
A
#
# COMPACT_ATOMS: atom_id res chain seq x y z
N MET A 1 -13.00 2.79 15.49
CA MET A 1 -11.74 2.29 14.90
C MET A 1 -11.47 3.15 13.67
N SER A 2 -10.21 3.49 13.41
CA SER A 2 -9.84 4.29 12.24
C SER A 2 -10.03 3.45 10.97
N LYS A 3 -10.59 4.02 9.88
CA LYS A 3 -10.86 3.29 8.61
C LYS A 3 -9.60 2.82 7.86
N GLY A 4 -8.41 3.15 8.36
CA GLY A 4 -7.14 2.79 7.71
C GLY A 4 -6.76 3.65 6.50
N TYR A 5 -7.60 4.62 6.10
CA TYR A 5 -7.32 5.59 5.04
C TYR A 5 -8.00 6.95 5.31
N SER A 6 -7.65 7.96 4.51
CA SER A 6 -8.32 9.26 4.42
C SER A 6 -8.46 9.70 2.96
N LEU A 7 -9.62 10.28 2.60
CA LEU A 7 -9.85 10.89 1.29
C LEU A 7 -9.41 12.36 1.22
N LYS A 8 -8.72 12.88 2.24
CA LYS A 8 -8.32 14.29 2.26
C LYS A 8 -7.52 14.67 1.00
N ASN A 9 -6.45 13.94 0.71
CA ASN A 9 -5.60 14.26 -0.44
C ASN A 9 -6.31 13.90 -1.77
N VAL A 10 -7.18 12.89 -1.77
CA VAL A 10 -8.04 12.54 -2.92
C VAL A 10 -8.97 13.69 -3.27
N ASN A 11 -9.66 14.26 -2.28
CA ASN A 11 -10.59 15.39 -2.45
C ASN A 11 -9.86 16.68 -2.83
N GLU A 12 -8.68 16.92 -2.27
CA GLU A 12 -7.82 18.05 -2.67
C GLU A 12 -7.38 17.92 -4.13
N LEU A 13 -6.99 16.71 -4.57
CA LEU A 13 -6.60 16.43 -5.95
C LEU A 13 -7.77 16.49 -6.92
N SER A 14 -8.96 16.07 -6.51
CA SER A 14 -10.17 16.11 -7.33
C SER A 14 -10.83 17.48 -7.42
N GLY A 15 -10.42 18.44 -6.58
CA GLY A 15 -11.13 19.71 -6.45
C GLY A 15 -12.56 19.54 -5.93
N GLY A 16 -12.85 18.44 -5.24
CA GLY A 16 -14.19 18.07 -4.76
C GLY A 16 -15.11 17.48 -5.83
N ASP A 17 -14.58 17.06 -6.98
CA ASP A 17 -15.34 16.35 -8.02
C ASP A 17 -15.56 14.89 -7.62
N ASP A 18 -16.78 14.53 -7.26
CA ASP A 18 -17.16 13.18 -6.81
C ASP A 18 -16.96 12.10 -7.89
N GLU A 19 -17.12 12.43 -9.17
CA GLU A 19 -16.86 11.47 -10.26
C GLU A 19 -15.36 11.17 -10.35
N PHE A 20 -14.52 12.18 -10.21
CA PHE A 20 -13.07 11.99 -10.20
C PHE A 20 -12.58 11.28 -8.92
N VAL A 21 -13.20 11.54 -7.76
CA VAL A 21 -12.95 10.77 -6.52
C VAL A 21 -13.24 9.29 -6.76
N ALA A 22 -14.39 8.96 -7.36
CA ALA A 22 -14.76 7.56 -7.64
C ALA A 22 -13.75 6.88 -8.58
N VAL A 23 -13.25 7.58 -9.61
CA VAL A 23 -12.20 7.07 -10.50
C VAL A 23 -10.91 6.77 -9.74
N LEU A 24 -10.47 7.67 -8.85
CA LEU A 24 -9.25 7.46 -8.05
C LEU A 24 -9.40 6.29 -7.08
N VAL A 25 -10.56 6.16 -6.43
CA VAL A 25 -10.88 5.03 -5.53
C VAL A 25 -10.88 3.72 -6.31
N GLN A 26 -11.57 3.68 -7.45
CA GLN A 26 -11.63 2.49 -8.29
C GLN A 26 -10.23 2.07 -8.77
N THR A 27 -9.41 3.02 -9.22
CA THR A 27 -8.03 2.76 -9.65
C THR A 27 -7.20 2.17 -8.50
N PHE A 28 -7.34 2.71 -7.28
CA PHE A 28 -6.65 2.17 -6.11
C PHE A 28 -7.10 0.72 -5.82
N LEU A 29 -8.40 0.45 -5.87
CA LEU A 29 -8.98 -0.87 -5.61
C LEU A 29 -8.60 -1.91 -6.67
N GLU A 30 -8.26 -1.49 -7.88
CA GLU A 30 -7.81 -2.36 -8.98
C GLU A 30 -6.30 -2.61 -8.97
N GLU A 31 -5.49 -1.57 -8.72
CA GLU A 31 -4.04 -1.64 -8.86
C GLU A 31 -3.31 -2.13 -7.60
N ILE A 32 -3.80 -1.78 -6.41
CA ILE A 32 -3.08 -2.05 -5.16
C ILE A 32 -3.15 -3.52 -4.72
N PRO A 33 -4.29 -4.23 -4.80
CA PRO A 33 -4.33 -5.64 -4.42
C PRO A 33 -3.31 -6.53 -5.17
N PRO A 34 -3.18 -6.48 -6.52
CA PRO A 34 -2.19 -7.31 -7.21
C PRO A 34 -0.74 -6.89 -6.93
N ASP A 35 -0.48 -5.60 -6.70
CA ASP A 35 0.86 -5.13 -6.32
C ASP A 35 1.25 -5.59 -4.90
N LEU A 36 0.29 -5.62 -3.97
CA LEU A 36 0.49 -6.15 -2.62
C LEU A 36 0.78 -7.65 -2.65
N ASP A 37 0.00 -8.42 -3.41
CA ASP A 37 0.24 -9.86 -3.58
C ASP A 37 1.62 -10.14 -4.17
N SER A 38 2.00 -9.40 -5.21
CA SER A 38 3.32 -9.52 -5.84
C SER A 38 4.46 -9.18 -4.86
N MET A 39 4.26 -8.20 -3.97
CA MET A 39 5.21 -7.90 -2.90
C MET A 39 5.34 -9.05 -1.90
N VAL A 40 4.24 -9.68 -1.50
CA VAL A 40 4.25 -10.85 -0.60
C VAL A 40 5.03 -12.00 -1.22
N GLN A 41 4.73 -12.32 -2.49
CA GLN A 41 5.42 -13.38 -3.24
C GLN A 41 6.93 -13.11 -3.35
N ALA A 42 7.32 -11.84 -3.57
CA ALA A 42 8.72 -11.46 -3.65
C ALA A 42 9.46 -11.66 -2.32
N VAL A 43 8.83 -11.34 -1.18
CA VAL A 43 9.43 -11.61 0.15
C VAL A 43 9.55 -13.11 0.41
N ASP A 44 8.52 -13.90 0.12
CA ASP A 44 8.56 -15.35 0.36
C ASP A 44 9.61 -16.06 -0.50
N SER A 45 9.81 -15.57 -1.73
CA SER A 45 10.83 -16.02 -2.67
C SER A 45 12.24 -15.45 -2.40
N ASP A 46 12.43 -14.74 -1.28
CA ASP A 46 13.71 -14.11 -0.90
C ASP A 46 14.25 -13.17 -2.00
N ASN A 47 13.36 -12.43 -2.66
CA ASN A 47 13.68 -11.46 -3.70
C ASN A 47 13.47 -10.02 -3.21
N PRO A 48 14.45 -9.47 -2.46
CA PRO A 48 14.34 -8.15 -1.87
C PRO A 48 14.20 -7.00 -2.86
N GLN A 49 14.86 -7.11 -3.99
CA GLN A 49 14.83 -6.06 -5.01
C GLN A 49 13.42 -5.92 -5.58
N MET A 50 12.77 -7.05 -5.86
CA MET A 50 11.39 -7.08 -6.38
C MET A 50 10.38 -6.63 -5.31
N ALA A 51 10.54 -7.06 -4.05
CA ALA A 51 9.68 -6.60 -2.96
C ALA A 51 9.74 -5.07 -2.79
N TYR A 52 10.95 -4.49 -2.86
CA TYR A 52 11.14 -3.04 -2.82
C TYR A 52 10.50 -2.33 -4.02
N GLN A 53 10.59 -2.90 -5.23
CA GLN A 53 9.94 -2.32 -6.42
C GLN A 53 8.43 -2.19 -6.25
N TYR A 54 7.76 -3.24 -5.76
CA TYR A 54 6.31 -3.18 -5.50
C TYR A 54 5.97 -2.23 -4.35
N ALA A 55 6.75 -2.23 -3.26
CA ALA A 55 6.57 -1.27 -2.17
C ALA A 55 6.70 0.19 -2.65
N HIS A 56 7.68 0.47 -3.51
CA HIS A 56 7.90 1.79 -4.10
C HIS A 56 6.78 2.17 -5.10
N LYS A 57 6.27 1.20 -5.87
CA LYS A 57 5.16 1.39 -6.81
C LYS A 57 3.86 1.75 -6.09
N MET A 58 3.55 1.07 -4.98
CA MET A 58 2.35 1.34 -4.18
C MET A 58 2.44 2.65 -3.39
N LYS A 59 3.65 3.08 -2.98
CA LYS A 59 3.89 4.26 -2.15
C LYS A 59 3.05 5.51 -2.52
N PRO A 60 3.04 6.03 -3.76
CA PRO A 60 2.27 7.22 -4.10
C PRO A 60 0.76 7.04 -3.84
N ASN A 61 0.21 5.86 -4.14
CA ASN A 61 -1.19 5.53 -3.86
C ASN A 61 -1.46 5.48 -2.35
N LEU A 62 -0.58 4.85 -1.57
CA LEU A 62 -0.71 4.82 -0.11
C LEU A 62 -0.70 6.24 0.49
N GLN A 63 0.15 7.14 -0.04
CA GLN A 63 0.18 8.53 0.39
C GLN A 63 -1.06 9.32 -0.03
N LEU A 64 -1.60 9.07 -1.23
CA LEU A 64 -2.84 9.69 -1.70
C LEU A 64 -4.03 9.35 -0.80
N PHE A 65 -4.05 8.13 -0.26
CA PHE A 65 -5.09 7.67 0.66
C PHE A 65 -4.70 7.81 2.15
N ASP A 66 -3.62 8.54 2.45
CA ASP A 66 -3.13 8.80 3.82
C ASP A 66 -2.91 7.53 4.67
N ILE A 67 -2.46 6.45 4.03
CA ILE A 67 -2.15 5.17 4.69
C ILE A 67 -0.70 5.24 5.18
N ASP A 68 -0.51 5.40 6.50
CA ASP A 68 0.81 5.61 7.11
C ASP A 68 1.66 4.32 7.15
N LEU A 69 2.37 4.08 6.05
CA LEU A 69 3.28 2.95 5.88
C LEU A 69 4.69 3.37 5.44
N LEU A 70 5.01 4.67 5.51
CA LEU A 70 6.31 5.19 5.05
C LEU A 70 7.49 4.58 5.80
N THR A 71 7.32 4.29 7.08
CA THR A 71 8.35 3.66 7.92
C THR A 71 8.62 2.22 7.46
N GLN A 72 7.57 1.47 7.20
CA GLN A 72 7.62 0.07 6.76
C GLN A 72 8.20 -0.04 5.36
N ILE A 73 7.81 0.85 4.43
CA ILE A 73 8.39 0.91 3.08
C ILE A 73 9.90 1.18 3.15
N LYS A 74 10.35 2.09 4.02
CA LYS A 74 11.79 2.34 4.25
C LYS A 74 12.52 1.13 4.82
N GLN A 75 11.85 0.33 5.65
CA GLN A 75 12.43 -0.91 6.17
C GLN A 75 12.59 -1.97 5.08
N VAL A 76 11.64 -2.08 4.14
CA VAL A 76 11.75 -2.93 2.95
C VAL A 76 12.88 -2.46 2.04
N GLU A 77 13.02 -1.14 1.84
CA GLU A 77 14.15 -0.55 1.11
C GLU A 77 15.49 -0.83 1.79
N ALA A 78 15.55 -0.70 3.12
CA ALA A 78 16.77 -1.01 3.86
C ALA A 78 17.10 -2.51 3.78
N TRP A 79 16.08 -3.38 3.83
CA TRP A 79 16.24 -4.82 3.65
C TRP A 79 16.84 -5.14 2.27
N SER A 80 16.37 -4.45 1.21
CA SER A 80 16.89 -4.69 -0.14
C SER A 80 18.32 -4.25 -0.38
N LYS A 81 18.82 -3.28 0.38
CA LYS A 81 20.21 -2.80 0.28
C LYS A 81 21.20 -3.57 1.15
N ASN A 82 20.77 -4.17 2.25
CA ASN A 82 21.67 -4.67 3.30
C ASN A 82 21.78 -6.20 3.37
N ASN A 83 21.23 -6.94 2.41
CA ASN A 83 21.30 -8.41 2.33
C ASN A 83 20.92 -9.12 3.65
N LYS A 84 19.90 -8.58 4.33
CA LYS A 84 19.40 -9.09 5.62
C LYS A 84 18.52 -10.32 5.39
N ALA A 85 18.44 -11.20 6.38
CA ALA A 85 17.59 -12.41 6.29
C ALA A 85 16.10 -12.06 6.18
N LYS A 86 15.35 -12.81 5.35
CA LYS A 86 13.91 -12.57 5.15
C LYS A 86 13.06 -12.71 6.41
N GLU A 87 13.47 -13.50 7.40
CA GLU A 87 12.73 -13.57 8.67
C GLU A 87 12.63 -12.21 9.37
N GLN A 88 13.58 -11.29 9.12
CA GLN A 88 13.56 -9.95 9.70
C GLN A 88 12.55 -9.02 9.02
N ILE A 89 12.16 -9.29 7.76
CA ILE A 89 11.20 -8.44 7.02
C ILE A 89 9.76 -8.95 7.11
N LYS A 90 9.53 -10.23 7.46
CA LYS A 90 8.17 -10.79 7.58
C LYS A 90 7.22 -10.02 8.51
N PRO A 91 7.64 -9.54 9.70
CA PRO A 91 6.77 -8.73 10.55
C PRO A 91 6.35 -7.42 9.86
N VAL A 92 7.29 -6.76 9.19
CA VAL A 92 7.06 -5.52 8.44
C VAL A 92 6.11 -5.75 7.27
N LEU A 93 6.27 -6.86 6.56
CA LEU A 93 5.35 -7.26 5.49
C LEU A 93 3.93 -7.46 6.04
N ASN A 94 3.78 -8.15 7.16
CA ASN A 94 2.48 -8.38 7.78
C ASN A 94 1.79 -7.08 8.18
N ASP A 95 2.54 -6.11 8.72
CA ASP A 95 2.02 -4.78 9.05
C ASP A 95 1.50 -4.04 7.80
N ILE A 96 2.26 -4.09 6.70
CA ILE A 96 1.84 -3.52 5.41
C ILE A 96 0.57 -4.21 4.91
N VAL A 97 0.55 -5.54 4.87
CA VAL A 97 -0.60 -6.32 4.39
C VAL A 97 -1.85 -6.02 5.21
N ALA A 98 -1.74 -5.97 6.54
CA ALA A 98 -2.87 -5.69 7.42
C ALA A 98 -3.43 -4.27 7.19
N ALA A 99 -2.57 -3.25 7.12
CA ALA A 99 -2.99 -1.88 6.91
C ALA A 99 -3.63 -1.67 5.53
N VAL A 100 -3.03 -2.21 4.47
CA VAL A 100 -3.52 -2.06 3.10
C VAL A 100 -4.85 -2.80 2.91
N ASN A 101 -4.97 -4.04 3.40
CA ASN A 101 -6.24 -4.77 3.32
C ASN A 101 -7.35 -4.07 4.11
N ASN A 102 -7.03 -3.55 5.30
CA ASN A 102 -8.02 -2.80 6.07
C ASN A 102 -8.52 -1.56 5.33
N ALA A 103 -7.64 -0.84 4.63
CA ALA A 103 -8.04 0.30 3.80
C ALA A 103 -8.91 -0.15 2.60
N ILE A 104 -8.52 -1.23 1.91
CA ILE A 104 -9.26 -1.79 0.77
C ILE A 104 -10.67 -2.21 1.19
N GLU A 105 -10.81 -2.89 2.32
CA GLU A 105 -12.11 -3.35 2.83
C GLU A 105 -13.05 -2.16 3.08
N HIS A 106 -12.59 -1.16 3.84
CA HIS A 106 -13.42 0.01 4.12
C HIS A 106 -13.69 0.88 2.87
N LEU A 107 -12.75 0.99 1.94
CA LEU A 107 -12.98 1.68 0.66
C LEU A 107 -14.05 0.97 -0.17
N LYS A 108 -14.05 -0.36 -0.21
CA LYS A 108 -15.11 -1.14 -0.87
C LYS A 108 -16.45 -0.93 -0.19
N GLU A 109 -16.51 -0.88 1.13
CA GLU A 109 -17.76 -0.62 1.85
C GLU A 109 -18.31 0.80 1.61
N ASP A 110 -17.44 1.81 1.56
CA ASP A 110 -17.82 3.20 1.39
C ASP A 110 -18.24 3.55 -0.06
N PHE A 111 -17.79 2.78 -1.06
CA PHE A 111 -17.99 3.05 -2.49
C PHE A 111 -18.67 1.90 -3.27
N ALA A 112 -19.31 0.95 -2.56
CA ALA A 112 -20.11 -0.14 -3.15
C ALA A 112 -21.47 0.32 -3.70
#